data_AF-A0A7X9CML4-F1
#
_entry.id   AF-A0A7X9CML4-F1
#
_cell.length_a   1.000
_cell.length_b   1.000
_cell.length_c   1.000
_cell.angle_alpha   90.00
_cell.angle_beta   90.00
_cell.angle_gamma   90.00
#
_symmetry.space_group_name_H-M   'P 1'
#
loop_
_entity.id
_entity.type
_entity.pdbx_description
1 polymer ?
#
loop_
_entity_poly.entity_id
_entity_poly.type
_entity_poly.pdbx_seq_one_letter_code
_entity_poly.pdbx_strand_id
1 'polypeptide(L)'
;EGDIQHWWHPIPNSEVHKGIRSRYSDDLLWLPLGVAKYVLVTGDESILKEEVLFIESPILRDDEAERYEIPSLSKEVGTVYEHCIRAIEKSLNFGERGLPLMGGGDWNDGMNKVGYKGKGESVWLGWFIITVLKFFVPICEKMNDNERKEKYDKIVLDLKDAIEENAWDGEWYKRAFFDDGTSLGSKENSECMIDSIAQSWAVISGEGDLERVKIALKSVENYLINEEEGIIALLSPPFEDTELDPGYIKSYVPGVRENGGQYTHAAIWLIKAFALLGEGDKAYELFKMINPINHSKSFIECAKYKVEPYVVAADIYTNPSHLGRGGWTWYTGSSGWMYRVGLENILGFKIVENEFHINPCIPKDWDGFSIKYNGKEINID
;
A
#
# COMPACT_ATOMS: atom_id res chain seq x y z
N GLU A 1 -9.96 5.16 -21.64
CA GLU A 1 -10.15 3.81 -21.06
C GLU A 1 -9.97 3.78 -19.53
N GLY A 2 -9.24 4.72 -18.92
CA GLY A 2 -9.04 4.79 -17.46
C GLY A 2 -7.70 4.22 -16.99
N ASP A 3 -6.89 3.68 -17.90
CA ASP A 3 -5.52 3.23 -17.63
C ASP A 3 -4.64 4.39 -17.16
N ILE A 4 -3.67 4.05 -16.32
CA ILE A 4 -2.65 4.97 -15.82
C ILE A 4 -1.28 4.38 -16.23
N GLN A 5 -0.32 5.25 -16.57
CA GLN A 5 1.06 4.78 -16.76
C GLN A 5 1.62 4.35 -15.40
N HIS A 6 2.11 3.12 -15.32
CA HIS A 6 2.66 2.53 -14.10
C HIS A 6 3.79 3.37 -13.49
N TRP A 7 4.65 3.89 -14.36
CA TRP A 7 5.57 4.98 -14.06
C TRP A 7 5.98 5.68 -15.35
N TRP A 8 6.56 6.88 -15.23
CA TRP A 8 7.05 7.65 -16.37
C TRP A 8 8.30 8.44 -16.04
N HIS A 9 9.12 8.68 -17.06
CA HIS A 9 10.20 9.66 -17.03
C HIS A 9 9.70 10.99 -17.61
N PRO A 10 9.75 12.08 -16.83
CA PRO A 10 9.43 13.40 -17.32
C PRO A 10 10.29 13.75 -18.54
N ILE A 11 9.64 14.14 -19.63
CA ILE A 11 10.29 14.71 -20.80
C ILE A 11 10.19 16.23 -20.67
N PRO A 12 11.31 16.97 -20.56
CA PRO A 12 11.28 18.41 -20.42
C PRO A 12 10.50 19.09 -21.55
N ASN A 13 9.64 20.04 -21.20
CA ASN A 13 8.81 20.82 -22.14
C ASN A 13 7.84 19.97 -22.98
N SER A 14 7.38 18.83 -22.47
CA SER A 14 6.39 17.96 -23.10
C SER A 14 5.21 17.70 -22.15
N GLU A 15 3.99 17.68 -22.68
CA GLU A 15 2.78 17.30 -21.93
C GLU A 15 2.60 15.78 -21.82
N VAL A 16 3.31 15.02 -22.66
CA VAL A 16 3.36 13.55 -22.60
C VAL A 16 4.74 13.09 -22.15
N HIS A 17 4.78 11.99 -21.41
CA HIS A 17 5.99 11.45 -20.80
C HIS A 17 6.20 10.00 -21.20
N LYS A 18 7.47 9.59 -21.28
CA LYS A 18 7.81 8.21 -21.66
C LYS A 18 7.59 7.32 -20.45
N GLY A 19 6.72 6.34 -20.55
CA GLY A 19 6.32 5.52 -19.41
C GLY A 19 5.84 4.14 -19.81
N ILE A 20 5.52 3.34 -18.80
CA ILE A 20 5.02 1.99 -19.00
C ILE A 20 3.50 1.98 -18.98
N ARG A 21 2.89 1.47 -20.05
CA ARG A 21 1.52 0.97 -20.02
C ARG A 21 1.56 -0.49 -19.59
N SER A 22 0.91 -0.82 -18.47
CA SER A 22 0.94 -2.16 -17.86
C SER A 22 -0.50 -2.70 -17.65
N ARG A 23 -0.60 -3.90 -17.09
CA ARG A 23 -1.86 -4.45 -16.53
C ARG A 23 -1.86 -4.44 -15.00
N TYR A 24 -1.06 -3.60 -14.36
CA TYR A 24 -1.02 -3.49 -12.91
C TYR A 24 -2.29 -2.82 -12.44
N SER A 25 -2.91 -3.45 -11.44
CA SER A 25 -4.30 -3.19 -11.07
C SER A 25 -4.41 -2.05 -10.06
N ASP A 26 -3.37 -1.81 -9.26
CA ASP A 26 -3.34 -0.80 -8.22
C ASP A 26 -2.98 0.60 -8.73
N ASP A 27 -2.27 0.69 -9.86
CA ASP A 27 -1.96 1.95 -10.57
C ASP A 27 -3.21 2.84 -10.72
N LEU A 28 -4.35 2.20 -10.99
CA LEU A 28 -5.66 2.83 -11.21
C LEU A 28 -6.21 3.58 -9.98
N LEU A 29 -5.73 3.27 -8.79
CA LEU A 29 -6.34 3.68 -7.53
C LEU A 29 -5.54 4.76 -6.77
N TRP A 30 -4.25 4.91 -7.08
CA TRP A 30 -3.40 5.90 -6.41
C TRP A 30 -3.78 7.34 -6.73
N LEU A 31 -4.16 7.66 -7.98
CA LEU A 31 -4.64 8.99 -8.36
C LEU A 31 -5.94 9.37 -7.62
N PRO A 32 -7.03 8.56 -7.67
CA PRO A 32 -8.24 8.85 -6.91
C PRO A 32 -7.99 9.02 -5.41
N LEU A 33 -7.16 8.17 -4.80
CA LEU A 33 -6.82 8.31 -3.38
C LEU A 33 -6.06 9.60 -3.09
N GLY A 34 -5.11 9.97 -3.96
CA GLY A 34 -4.34 11.21 -3.85
C GLY A 34 -5.22 12.45 -3.93
N VAL A 35 -6.12 12.50 -4.91
CA VAL A 35 -7.08 13.61 -5.09
C VAL A 35 -8.04 13.71 -3.91
N ALA A 36 -8.64 12.59 -3.48
CA ALA A 36 -9.58 12.61 -2.36
C ALA A 36 -8.89 13.07 -1.06
N LYS A 37 -7.66 12.63 -0.80
CA LYS A 37 -6.87 13.10 0.36
C LYS A 37 -6.45 14.56 0.23
N TYR A 38 -6.11 15.03 -0.96
CA TYR A 38 -5.81 16.44 -1.18
C TYR A 38 -7.02 17.30 -0.81
N VAL A 39 -8.20 17.01 -1.38
CA VAL A 39 -9.44 17.73 -1.09
C VAL A 39 -9.78 17.67 0.41
N LEU A 40 -9.64 16.49 1.03
CA LEU A 40 -9.89 16.33 2.47
C LEU A 40 -8.99 17.21 3.34
N VAL A 41 -7.71 17.33 2.99
CA VAL A 41 -6.74 18.09 3.80
C VAL A 41 -6.86 19.59 3.54
N THR A 42 -6.98 20.01 2.28
CA THR A 42 -6.91 21.43 1.89
C THR A 42 -8.28 22.11 1.82
N GLY A 43 -9.37 21.34 1.71
CA GLY A 43 -10.70 21.86 1.39
C GLY A 43 -10.82 22.44 -0.03
N ASP A 44 -9.77 22.31 -0.87
CA ASP A 44 -9.78 22.84 -2.23
C ASP A 44 -10.51 21.89 -3.18
N GLU A 45 -11.79 22.16 -3.39
CA GLU A 45 -12.66 21.41 -4.31
C GLU A 45 -12.47 21.84 -5.78
N SER A 46 -11.78 22.95 -6.05
CA SER A 46 -11.61 23.46 -7.42
C SER A 46 -10.77 22.52 -8.28
N ILE A 47 -9.82 21.80 -7.66
CA ILE A 47 -9.02 20.77 -8.33
C ILE A 47 -9.87 19.73 -9.07
N LEU A 48 -11.05 19.39 -8.54
CA LEU A 48 -11.94 18.38 -9.14
C LEU A 48 -12.50 18.82 -10.49
N LYS A 49 -12.51 20.13 -10.76
CA LYS A 49 -13.07 20.76 -11.97
C LYS A 49 -11.99 21.19 -12.95
N GLU A 50 -10.70 21.08 -12.57
CA GLU A 50 -9.60 21.38 -13.48
C GLU A 50 -9.63 20.42 -14.67
N GLU A 51 -9.57 20.98 -15.88
CA GLU A 51 -9.63 20.24 -17.13
C GLU A 51 -8.23 19.84 -17.58
N VAL A 52 -8.03 18.53 -17.81
CA VAL A 52 -6.76 17.95 -18.23
C VAL A 52 -7.01 16.99 -19.40
N LEU A 53 -6.12 17.02 -20.38
CA LEU A 53 -6.16 16.10 -21.52
C LEU A 53 -5.87 14.68 -21.07
N PHE A 54 -6.56 13.71 -21.68
CA PHE A 54 -6.16 12.31 -21.57
C PHE A 54 -4.92 12.04 -22.44
N ILE A 55 -4.16 11.02 -22.08
CA ILE A 55 -3.19 10.39 -22.98
C ILE A 55 -3.83 9.15 -23.61
N GLU A 56 -3.42 8.82 -24.83
CA GLU A 56 -3.92 7.66 -25.57
C GLU A 56 -2.79 6.86 -26.21
N SER A 57 -2.99 5.55 -26.28
CA SER A 57 -2.09 4.57 -26.88
C SER A 57 -2.89 3.35 -27.31
N PRO A 58 -2.45 2.58 -28.32
CA PRO A 58 -3.05 1.29 -28.64
C PRO A 58 -3.06 0.36 -27.41
N ILE A 59 -4.18 -0.35 -27.23
CA ILE A 59 -4.34 -1.37 -26.17
C ILE A 59 -3.18 -2.37 -26.23
N LEU A 60 -2.77 -2.90 -25.07
CA LEU A 60 -1.80 -4.00 -24.99
C LEU A 60 -2.38 -5.23 -25.69
N ARG A 61 -1.59 -5.84 -26.58
CA ARG A 61 -1.96 -7.13 -27.17
C ARG A 61 -1.99 -8.21 -26.10
N ASP A 62 -2.71 -9.30 -26.35
CA ASP A 62 -2.83 -10.41 -25.41
C ASP A 62 -1.47 -11.02 -25.04
N ASP A 63 -0.47 -10.92 -25.92
CA ASP A 63 0.90 -11.40 -25.70
C ASP A 63 1.84 -10.38 -25.03
N GLU A 64 1.41 -9.13 -24.84
CA GLU A 64 2.21 -8.08 -24.20
C GLU A 64 1.83 -7.91 -22.74
N ALA A 65 2.72 -8.22 -21.79
CA ALA A 65 2.48 -7.91 -20.37
C ALA A 65 2.45 -6.39 -20.11
N GLU A 66 3.36 -5.66 -20.76
CA GLU A 66 3.56 -4.22 -20.62
C GLU A 66 4.22 -3.64 -21.87
N ARG A 67 4.17 -2.32 -22.02
CA ARG A 67 4.80 -1.60 -23.12
C ARG A 67 5.41 -0.28 -22.63
N TYR A 68 6.71 -0.10 -22.86
CA TYR A 68 7.41 1.15 -22.60
C TYR A 68 7.37 2.07 -23.83
N GLU A 69 6.63 3.17 -23.76
CA GLU A 69 6.33 4.02 -24.91
C GLU A 69 6.19 5.50 -24.54
N ILE A 70 6.15 6.36 -25.57
CA ILE A 70 5.67 7.73 -25.45
C ILE A 70 4.23 7.71 -25.98
N PRO A 71 3.21 7.93 -25.14
CA PRO A 71 1.83 7.96 -25.60
C PRO A 71 1.57 9.23 -26.42
N SER A 72 0.44 9.24 -27.13
CA SER A 72 -0.05 10.46 -27.79
C SER A 72 -0.97 11.23 -26.86
N LEU A 73 -1.06 12.54 -27.06
CA LEU A 73 -2.05 13.36 -26.39
C LEU A 73 -3.41 13.12 -27.06
N SER A 74 -4.43 12.78 -26.27
CA SER A 74 -5.78 12.60 -26.79
C SER A 74 -6.39 13.96 -27.14
N LYS A 75 -7.41 13.96 -28.00
CA LYS A 75 -8.29 15.13 -28.20
C LYS A 75 -9.34 15.24 -27.10
N GLU A 76 -9.52 14.18 -26.33
CA GLU A 76 -10.47 14.15 -25.23
C GLU A 76 -9.90 14.89 -24.02
N VAL A 77 -10.70 15.79 -23.48
CA VAL A 77 -10.47 16.53 -22.25
C VAL A 77 -11.43 15.98 -21.20
N GLY A 78 -10.96 15.87 -19.96
CA GLY A 78 -11.83 15.56 -18.83
C GLY A 78 -11.39 16.33 -17.60
N THR A 79 -12.33 16.53 -16.68
CA THR A 79 -12.01 17.08 -15.36
C THR A 79 -11.20 16.07 -14.55
N VAL A 80 -10.41 16.52 -13.57
CA VAL A 80 -9.70 15.61 -12.63
C VAL A 80 -10.66 14.60 -11.99
N TYR A 81 -11.89 15.02 -11.68
CA TYR A 81 -12.94 14.11 -11.22
C TYR A 81 -13.22 12.98 -12.22
N GLU A 82 -13.41 13.31 -13.50
CA GLU A 82 -13.66 12.31 -14.56
C GLU A 82 -12.47 11.37 -14.79
N HIS A 83 -11.23 11.87 -14.66
CA HIS A 83 -10.02 11.03 -14.68
C HIS A 83 -10.05 10.01 -13.54
N CYS A 84 -10.36 10.46 -12.32
CA CYS A 84 -10.47 9.58 -11.15
C CYS A 84 -11.59 8.54 -11.33
N ILE A 85 -12.77 8.97 -11.79
CA ILE A 85 -13.90 8.07 -12.04
C ILE A 85 -13.54 7.00 -13.07
N ARG A 86 -12.90 7.35 -14.20
CA ARG A 86 -12.51 6.37 -15.21
C ARG A 86 -11.52 5.34 -14.65
N ALA A 87 -10.59 5.77 -13.79
CA ALA A 87 -9.63 4.88 -13.16
C ALA A 87 -10.29 3.95 -12.13
N ILE A 88 -11.15 4.47 -11.26
CA ILE A 88 -11.95 3.67 -10.31
C ILE A 88 -12.79 2.66 -11.08
N GLU A 89 -13.60 3.10 -12.04
CA GLU A 89 -14.47 2.23 -12.83
C GLU A 89 -13.72 1.11 -13.53
N LYS A 90 -12.49 1.39 -14.01
CA LYS A 90 -11.62 0.37 -14.61
C LYS A 90 -11.09 -0.63 -13.57
N SER A 91 -10.83 -0.22 -12.33
CA SER A 91 -10.36 -1.10 -11.26
C SER A 91 -11.44 -2.02 -10.68
N LEU A 92 -12.73 -1.71 -10.91
CA LEU A 92 -13.88 -2.47 -10.43
C LEU A 92 -14.12 -3.73 -11.28
N ASN A 93 -13.09 -4.57 -11.38
CA ASN A 93 -13.08 -5.81 -12.14
C ASN A 93 -12.80 -6.99 -11.19
N PHE A 94 -13.81 -7.84 -11.01
CA PHE A 94 -13.83 -8.87 -9.99
C PHE A 94 -13.82 -10.27 -10.60
N GLY A 95 -13.11 -11.20 -9.96
CA GLY A 95 -13.06 -12.60 -10.33
C GLY A 95 -14.22 -13.41 -9.74
N GLU A 96 -14.10 -14.74 -9.81
CA GLU A 96 -15.15 -15.68 -9.41
C GLU A 96 -15.50 -15.60 -7.91
N ARG A 97 -14.58 -15.14 -7.06
CA ARG A 97 -14.79 -15.00 -5.60
C ARG A 97 -15.31 -13.61 -5.22
N GLY A 98 -15.58 -12.74 -6.19
CA GLY A 98 -15.92 -11.33 -5.93
C GLY A 98 -14.71 -10.49 -5.49
N LEU A 99 -13.50 -11.01 -5.62
CA LEU A 99 -12.25 -10.31 -5.30
C LEU A 99 -11.69 -9.64 -6.56
N PRO A 100 -10.99 -8.50 -6.45
CA PRO A 100 -10.51 -7.80 -7.64
C PRO A 100 -9.39 -8.60 -8.32
N LEU A 101 -9.43 -8.62 -9.65
CA LEU A 101 -8.42 -9.28 -10.46
C LEU A 101 -7.06 -8.58 -10.29
N MET A 102 -6.03 -9.35 -10.00
CA MET A 102 -4.68 -8.85 -9.77
C MET A 102 -3.99 -8.41 -11.07
N GLY A 103 -4.40 -9.00 -12.21
CA GLY A 103 -3.83 -8.66 -13.52
C GLY A 103 -2.32 -8.92 -13.59
N GLY A 104 -1.58 -7.93 -14.09
CA GLY A 104 -0.12 -8.00 -14.22
C GLY A 104 0.65 -7.77 -12.92
N GLY A 105 -0.04 -7.47 -11.82
CA GLY A 105 0.56 -7.11 -10.54
C GLY A 105 -0.37 -6.20 -9.72
N ASP A 106 -0.13 -6.15 -8.42
CA ASP A 106 -0.63 -5.11 -7.54
C ASP A 106 0.57 -4.38 -6.92
N TRP A 107 0.45 -3.77 -5.74
CA TRP A 107 1.57 -3.02 -5.14
C TRP A 107 2.88 -3.80 -4.97
N ASN A 108 2.82 -5.14 -4.84
CA ASN A 108 4.04 -5.94 -4.90
C ASN A 108 4.36 -6.28 -6.36
N ASP A 109 5.17 -5.44 -6.98
CA ASP A 109 5.49 -5.60 -8.40
C ASP A 109 6.12 -6.96 -8.72
N GLY A 110 6.83 -7.57 -7.76
CA GLY A 110 7.45 -8.88 -7.93
C GLY A 110 6.46 -10.02 -8.15
N MET A 111 5.18 -9.84 -7.81
CA MET A 111 4.11 -10.83 -7.94
C MET A 111 3.39 -10.78 -9.31
N ASN A 112 4.14 -10.47 -10.37
CA ASN A 112 3.58 -10.18 -11.70
C ASN A 112 3.01 -11.38 -12.48
N LYS A 113 3.07 -12.60 -11.94
CA LYS A 113 2.50 -13.81 -12.55
C LYS A 113 1.40 -14.48 -11.72
N VAL A 114 0.92 -13.82 -10.67
CA VAL A 114 -0.21 -14.36 -9.89
C VAL A 114 -1.52 -14.35 -10.68
N GLY A 115 -1.81 -13.25 -11.41
CA GLY A 115 -3.07 -13.07 -12.15
C GLY A 115 -2.91 -12.75 -13.64
N TYR A 116 -1.76 -13.06 -14.23
CA TYR A 116 -1.41 -12.62 -15.59
C TYR A 116 -2.27 -13.26 -16.70
N LYS A 117 -2.98 -14.36 -16.41
CA LYS A 117 -3.98 -14.97 -17.32
C LYS A 117 -5.39 -14.41 -17.10
N GLY A 118 -5.54 -13.38 -16.27
CA GLY A 118 -6.79 -12.66 -16.06
C GLY A 118 -7.79 -13.34 -15.13
N LYS A 119 -7.32 -14.26 -14.27
CA LYS A 119 -8.15 -14.98 -13.29
C LYS A 119 -7.68 -14.84 -11.86
N GLY A 120 -6.39 -14.59 -11.64
CA GLY A 120 -5.85 -14.40 -10.29
C GLY A 120 -6.44 -13.17 -9.60
N GLU A 121 -6.69 -13.28 -8.31
CA GLU A 121 -7.42 -12.31 -7.49
C GLU A 121 -6.53 -11.81 -6.33
N SER A 122 -6.56 -10.51 -6.02
CA SER A 122 -5.75 -9.91 -4.94
C SER A 122 -6.61 -9.48 -3.75
N VAL A 123 -6.26 -9.98 -2.56
CA VAL A 123 -6.94 -9.63 -1.30
C VAL A 123 -6.52 -8.24 -0.82
N TRP A 124 -5.22 -7.91 -0.95
CA TRP A 124 -4.71 -6.57 -0.64
C TRP A 124 -5.39 -5.50 -1.49
N LEU A 125 -5.53 -5.76 -2.79
CA LEU A 125 -6.21 -4.84 -3.71
C LEU A 125 -7.68 -4.66 -3.32
N GLY A 126 -8.34 -5.70 -2.80
CA GLY A 126 -9.70 -5.62 -2.29
C GLY A 126 -9.82 -4.60 -1.15
N TRP A 127 -8.96 -4.71 -0.15
CA TRP A 127 -8.89 -3.71 0.93
C TRP A 127 -8.50 -2.32 0.44
N PHE A 128 -7.65 -2.24 -0.58
CA PHE A 128 -7.23 -0.98 -1.15
C PHE A 128 -8.38 -0.28 -1.90
N ILE A 129 -9.15 -1.01 -2.72
CA ILE A 129 -10.37 -0.51 -3.37
C ILE A 129 -11.36 0.00 -2.33
N ILE A 130 -11.65 -0.78 -1.28
CA ILE A 130 -12.52 -0.34 -0.17
C ILE A 130 -12.04 0.99 0.40
N THR A 131 -10.73 1.10 0.65
CA THR A 131 -10.14 2.33 1.18
C THR A 131 -10.35 3.50 0.23
N VAL A 132 -10.06 3.33 -1.07
CA VAL A 132 -10.21 4.38 -2.08
C VAL A 132 -11.66 4.81 -2.20
N LEU A 133 -12.61 3.86 -2.30
CA LEU A 133 -14.03 4.15 -2.41
C LEU A 133 -14.54 4.91 -1.19
N LYS A 134 -14.14 4.54 0.03
CA LYS A 134 -14.52 5.27 1.26
C LYS A 134 -14.03 6.72 1.27
N PHE A 135 -12.84 6.99 0.72
CA PHE A 135 -12.36 8.37 0.54
C PHE A 135 -13.07 9.10 -0.61
N PHE A 136 -13.53 8.38 -1.63
CA PHE A 136 -14.09 8.97 -2.84
C PHE A 136 -15.62 9.15 -2.81
N VAL A 137 -16.36 8.40 -2.00
CA VAL A 137 -17.80 8.55 -1.79
C VAL A 137 -18.17 9.99 -1.39
N PRO A 138 -17.50 10.64 -0.41
CA PRO A 138 -17.73 12.07 -0.11
C PRO A 138 -17.41 13.01 -1.27
N ILE A 139 -16.48 12.64 -2.16
CA ILE A 139 -16.18 13.42 -3.37
C ILE A 139 -17.34 13.34 -4.36
N CYS A 140 -17.92 12.15 -4.56
CA CYS A 140 -19.13 11.97 -5.36
C CYS A 140 -20.29 12.83 -4.81
N GLU A 141 -20.48 12.89 -3.49
CA GLU A 141 -21.47 13.77 -2.87
C GLU A 141 -21.22 15.25 -3.17
N LYS A 142 -19.99 15.74 -2.99
CA LYS A 142 -19.60 17.13 -3.31
C LYS A 142 -19.83 17.46 -4.79
N MET A 143 -19.68 16.48 -5.67
CA MET A 143 -19.93 16.61 -7.11
C MET A 143 -21.40 16.37 -7.51
N ASN A 144 -22.29 16.10 -6.54
CA ASN A 144 -23.70 15.75 -6.75
C ASN A 144 -23.92 14.48 -7.60
N ASP A 145 -22.96 13.57 -7.59
CA ASP A 145 -23.00 12.28 -8.29
C ASP A 145 -23.52 11.18 -7.38
N ASN A 146 -24.81 11.27 -7.04
CA ASN A 146 -25.45 10.35 -6.10
C ASN A 146 -25.53 8.91 -6.62
N GLU A 147 -25.58 8.72 -7.95
CA GLU A 147 -25.59 7.38 -8.55
C GLU A 147 -24.29 6.64 -8.24
N ARG A 148 -23.14 7.28 -8.46
CA ARG A 148 -21.84 6.67 -8.14
C ARG A 148 -21.61 6.51 -6.65
N LYS A 149 -22.06 7.48 -5.85
CA LYS A 149 -22.05 7.36 -4.40
C LYS A 149 -22.73 6.05 -3.95
N GLU A 150 -23.99 5.84 -4.34
CA GLU A 150 -24.75 4.64 -3.97
C GLU A 150 -24.11 3.35 -4.51
N LYS A 151 -23.60 3.39 -5.74
CA LYS A 151 -22.89 2.26 -6.34
C LYS A 151 -21.63 1.91 -5.54
N TYR A 152 -20.81 2.89 -5.18
CA TYR A 152 -19.56 2.66 -4.46
C TYR A 152 -19.77 2.21 -3.02
N ASP A 153 -20.78 2.77 -2.33
CA ASP A 153 -21.20 2.27 -1.02
C ASP A 153 -21.58 0.78 -1.08
N LYS A 154 -22.35 0.38 -2.11
CA LYS A 154 -22.71 -1.03 -2.30
C LYS A 154 -21.49 -1.90 -2.56
N ILE A 155 -20.58 -1.46 -3.43
CA ILE A 155 -19.36 -2.22 -3.75
C ILE A 155 -18.48 -2.40 -2.52
N VAL A 156 -18.37 -1.39 -1.65
CA VAL A 156 -17.64 -1.51 -0.38
C VAL A 156 -18.18 -2.66 0.47
N LEU A 157 -19.51 -2.78 0.58
CA LEU A 157 -20.16 -3.87 1.32
C LEU A 157 -19.95 -5.22 0.64
N ASP A 158 -20.26 -5.32 -0.65
CA ASP A 158 -20.15 -6.57 -1.42
C ASP A 158 -18.70 -7.11 -1.41
N LEU A 159 -17.71 -6.22 -1.55
CA LEU A 159 -16.29 -6.59 -1.55
C LEU A 159 -15.78 -6.97 -0.16
N LYS A 160 -16.24 -6.28 0.88
CA LYS A 160 -15.95 -6.67 2.28
C LYS A 160 -16.44 -8.09 2.54
N ASP A 161 -17.69 -8.37 2.21
CA ASP A 161 -18.30 -9.69 2.42
C ASP A 161 -17.53 -10.76 1.62
N ALA A 162 -17.16 -10.48 0.36
CA ALA A 162 -16.36 -11.37 -0.47
C ALA A 162 -14.98 -11.69 0.14
N ILE A 163 -14.28 -10.68 0.69
CA ILE A 163 -12.99 -10.88 1.36
C ILE A 163 -13.17 -11.71 2.63
N GLU A 164 -14.15 -11.38 3.47
CA GLU A 164 -14.38 -12.09 4.72
C GLU A 164 -14.84 -13.56 4.50
N GLU A 165 -15.57 -13.83 3.43
CA GLU A 165 -15.99 -15.19 3.08
C GLU A 165 -14.85 -16.03 2.49
N ASN A 166 -14.07 -15.46 1.57
CA ASN A 166 -13.14 -16.24 0.74
C ASN A 166 -11.68 -16.17 1.18
N ALA A 167 -11.25 -15.05 1.76
CA ALA A 167 -9.84 -14.77 2.00
C ALA A 167 -9.37 -15.09 3.43
N TRP A 168 -10.26 -15.32 4.39
CA TRP A 168 -9.84 -15.72 5.73
C TRP A 168 -9.23 -17.12 5.74
N ASP A 169 -8.05 -17.28 6.33
CA ASP A 169 -7.32 -18.56 6.36
C ASP A 169 -7.34 -19.26 7.73
N GLY A 170 -8.07 -18.68 8.68
CA GLY A 170 -8.20 -19.16 10.06
C GLY A 170 -7.40 -18.34 11.06
N GLU A 171 -6.21 -17.87 10.67
CA GLU A 171 -5.31 -17.08 11.54
C GLU A 171 -4.84 -15.75 10.90
N TRP A 172 -4.98 -15.59 9.58
CA TRP A 172 -4.71 -14.36 8.85
C TRP A 172 -5.50 -14.35 7.53
N TYR A 173 -5.51 -13.23 6.81
CA TYR A 173 -6.06 -13.15 5.47
C TYR A 173 -5.04 -13.64 4.45
N LYS A 174 -5.49 -14.46 3.50
CA LYS A 174 -4.71 -14.86 2.32
C LYS A 174 -4.20 -13.63 1.57
N ARG A 175 -3.10 -13.79 0.85
CA ARG A 175 -2.50 -12.72 0.05
C ARG A 175 -3.21 -12.54 -1.29
N ALA A 176 -3.49 -13.65 -1.97
CA ALA A 176 -4.04 -13.68 -3.31
C ALA A 176 -4.50 -15.09 -3.68
N PHE A 177 -5.09 -15.23 -4.86
CA PHE A 177 -5.32 -16.49 -5.56
C PHE A 177 -4.64 -16.45 -6.93
N PHE A 178 -3.95 -17.51 -7.30
CA PHE A 178 -3.39 -17.67 -8.65
C PHE A 178 -4.48 -17.85 -9.70
N ASP A 179 -4.11 -17.72 -10.98
CA ASP A 179 -5.02 -17.94 -12.11
C ASP A 179 -5.68 -19.34 -12.14
N ASP A 180 -5.07 -20.35 -11.51
CA ASP A 180 -5.63 -21.70 -11.37
C ASP A 180 -6.51 -21.88 -10.12
N GLY A 181 -6.66 -20.83 -9.32
CA GLY A 181 -7.44 -20.81 -8.08
C GLY A 181 -6.66 -21.22 -6.83
N THR A 182 -5.38 -21.59 -6.95
CA THR A 182 -4.54 -21.94 -5.80
C THR A 182 -4.31 -20.72 -4.92
N SER A 183 -4.41 -20.91 -3.60
CA SER A 183 -4.20 -19.83 -2.62
C SER A 183 -2.72 -19.46 -2.48
N LEU A 184 -2.46 -18.17 -2.25
CA LEU A 184 -1.16 -17.62 -1.87
C LEU A 184 -1.29 -16.85 -0.55
N GLY A 185 -0.27 -16.86 0.32
CA GLY A 185 -0.37 -16.24 1.64
C GLY A 185 -1.23 -17.06 2.61
N SER A 186 -1.26 -18.37 2.44
CA SER A 186 -2.02 -19.31 3.25
C SER A 186 -1.09 -20.19 4.08
N LYS A 187 -1.57 -20.67 5.24
CA LYS A 187 -0.93 -21.70 6.06
C LYS A 187 -0.67 -23.01 5.33
N GLU A 188 -1.35 -23.23 4.21
CA GLU A 188 -1.13 -24.39 3.33
C GLU A 188 0.10 -24.22 2.42
N ASN A 189 0.62 -23.00 2.29
CA ASN A 189 1.80 -22.73 1.47
C ASN A 189 3.10 -22.98 2.26
N SER A 190 4.08 -23.62 1.63
CA SER A 190 5.42 -23.82 2.20
C SER A 190 6.29 -22.56 2.16
N GLU A 191 5.98 -21.63 1.26
CA GLU A 191 6.66 -20.35 1.03
C GLU A 191 5.60 -19.25 0.89
N CYS A 192 5.94 -18.03 1.30
CA CYS A 192 4.98 -16.93 1.43
C CYS A 192 3.71 -17.40 2.16
N MET A 193 3.90 -18.05 3.31
CA MET A 193 2.82 -18.57 4.13
C MET A 193 1.97 -17.41 4.71
N ILE A 194 2.64 -16.32 5.08
CA ILE A 194 2.01 -15.08 5.53
C ILE A 194 2.70 -13.89 4.85
N ASP A 195 1.89 -12.90 4.46
CA ASP A 195 2.32 -11.63 3.90
C ASP A 195 1.68 -10.48 4.69
N SER A 196 2.45 -9.43 4.94
CA SER A 196 2.11 -8.31 5.83
C SER A 196 1.04 -7.37 5.26
N ILE A 197 0.96 -7.19 3.94
CA ILE A 197 0.18 -6.09 3.37
C ILE A 197 -1.32 -6.37 3.41
N ALA A 198 -1.76 -7.61 3.18
CA ALA A 198 -3.19 -7.95 3.30
C ALA A 198 -3.71 -7.71 4.73
N GLN A 199 -2.88 -8.01 5.75
CA GLN A 199 -3.27 -7.87 7.16
C GLN A 199 -3.30 -6.40 7.57
N SER A 200 -2.26 -5.66 7.18
CA SER A 200 -2.16 -4.21 7.44
C SER A 200 -3.35 -3.46 6.83
N TRP A 201 -3.73 -3.82 5.60
CA TRP A 201 -4.80 -3.12 4.88
C TRP A 201 -6.21 -3.54 5.28
N ALA A 202 -6.40 -4.73 5.87
CA ALA A 202 -7.65 -5.07 6.57
C ALA A 202 -7.97 -4.06 7.68
N VAL A 203 -6.94 -3.58 8.39
CA VAL A 203 -7.07 -2.53 9.42
C VAL A 203 -7.21 -1.14 8.81
N ILE A 204 -6.35 -0.80 7.84
CA ILE A 204 -6.30 0.54 7.23
C ILE A 204 -7.61 0.88 6.50
N SER A 205 -8.27 -0.11 5.90
CA SER A 205 -9.58 0.06 5.26
C SER A 205 -10.68 0.41 6.28
N GLY A 206 -10.50 0.01 7.54
CA GLY A 206 -11.49 0.10 8.61
C GLY A 206 -12.67 -0.86 8.43
N GLU A 207 -12.56 -1.84 7.53
CA GLU A 207 -13.64 -2.79 7.23
C GLU A 207 -13.33 -4.24 7.59
N GLY A 208 -12.07 -4.59 7.89
CA GLY A 208 -11.74 -5.93 8.37
C GLY A 208 -12.46 -6.27 9.67
N ASP A 209 -12.92 -7.51 9.81
CA ASP A 209 -13.48 -8.01 11.06
C ASP A 209 -12.48 -7.83 12.22
N LEU A 210 -12.92 -7.18 13.30
CA LEU A 210 -12.02 -6.73 14.37
C LEU A 210 -11.32 -7.89 15.08
N GLU A 211 -12.00 -9.02 15.27
CA GLU A 211 -11.41 -10.17 15.95
C GLU A 211 -10.42 -10.89 15.02
N ARG A 212 -10.77 -11.05 13.74
CA ARG A 212 -9.86 -11.60 12.72
C ARG A 212 -8.62 -10.74 12.55
N VAL A 213 -8.77 -9.43 12.49
CA VAL A 213 -7.67 -8.47 12.40
C VAL A 213 -6.69 -8.63 13.57
N LYS A 214 -7.18 -8.73 14.81
CA LYS A 214 -6.30 -8.94 15.98
C LYS A 214 -5.54 -10.27 15.88
N ILE A 215 -6.21 -11.34 15.46
CA ILE A 215 -5.58 -12.65 15.25
C ILE A 215 -4.52 -12.55 14.14
N ALA A 216 -4.83 -11.88 13.03
CA ALA A 216 -3.92 -11.68 11.90
C ALA A 216 -2.68 -10.89 12.29
N LEU A 217 -2.83 -9.79 13.02
CA LEU A 217 -1.68 -9.01 13.50
C LEU A 217 -0.85 -9.77 14.51
N LYS A 218 -1.47 -10.62 15.35
CA LYS A 218 -0.70 -11.50 16.24
C LYS A 218 0.15 -12.50 15.46
N SER A 219 -0.38 -13.04 14.37
CA SER A 219 0.37 -13.89 13.45
C SER A 219 1.52 -13.12 12.79
N VAL A 220 1.28 -11.89 12.35
CA VAL A 220 2.34 -11.01 11.81
C VAL A 220 3.45 -10.80 12.84
N GLU A 221 3.14 -10.51 14.10
CA GLU A 221 4.14 -10.40 15.17
C GLU A 221 4.98 -11.68 15.29
N ASN A 222 4.33 -12.84 15.31
CA ASN A 222 5.01 -14.11 15.54
C ASN A 222 5.91 -14.54 14.37
N TYR A 223 5.55 -14.20 13.12
CA TYR A 223 6.21 -14.72 11.92
C TYR A 223 7.06 -13.71 11.16
N LEU A 224 6.75 -12.40 11.25
CA LEU A 224 7.36 -11.36 10.43
C LEU A 224 8.19 -10.35 11.24
N ILE A 225 8.02 -10.29 12.56
CA ILE A 225 8.74 -9.34 13.40
C ILE A 225 9.90 -10.04 14.09
N ASN A 226 11.12 -9.58 13.82
CA ASN A 226 12.33 -10.00 14.51
C ASN A 226 12.82 -8.83 15.39
N GLU A 227 12.42 -8.85 16.65
CA GLU A 227 12.76 -7.80 17.63
C GLU A 227 14.26 -7.75 17.93
N GLU A 228 14.95 -8.90 18.00
CA GLU A 228 16.40 -8.97 18.25
C GLU A 228 17.20 -8.27 17.14
N GLU A 229 16.72 -8.41 15.90
CA GLU A 229 17.37 -7.87 14.71
C GLU A 229 16.86 -6.49 14.31
N GLY A 230 15.72 -6.05 14.86
CA GLY A 230 15.09 -4.79 14.50
C GLY A 230 14.42 -4.81 13.12
N ILE A 231 13.88 -5.96 12.68
CA ILE A 231 13.40 -6.15 11.30
C ILE A 231 11.92 -6.54 11.27
N ILE A 232 11.17 -5.99 10.32
CA ILE A 232 9.78 -6.32 10.00
C ILE A 232 9.71 -6.83 8.56
N ALA A 233 9.73 -8.16 8.38
CA ALA A 233 9.70 -8.79 7.06
C ALA A 233 8.37 -8.54 6.33
N LEU A 234 8.43 -8.47 4.99
CA LEU A 234 7.24 -8.34 4.14
C LEU A 234 6.41 -9.63 4.13
N LEU A 235 7.08 -10.77 3.99
CA LEU A 235 6.48 -12.10 3.91
C LEU A 235 7.43 -13.16 4.48
N SER A 236 6.88 -14.32 4.84
CA SER A 236 7.67 -15.44 5.35
C SER A 236 6.97 -16.79 5.15
N PRO A 237 7.71 -17.88 4.87
CA PRO A 237 9.11 -17.89 4.41
C PRO A 237 9.27 -17.21 3.05
N PRO A 238 10.48 -16.76 2.65
CA PRO A 238 10.73 -16.26 1.29
C PRO A 238 10.50 -17.37 0.25
N PHE A 239 10.25 -16.96 -0.99
CA PHE A 239 10.18 -17.88 -2.13
C PHE A 239 11.57 -18.38 -2.54
N GLU A 240 11.67 -19.67 -2.83
CA GLU A 240 12.90 -20.34 -3.28
C GLU A 240 12.53 -21.44 -4.29
N ASP A 241 11.88 -22.51 -3.81
CA ASP A 241 11.66 -23.76 -4.52
C ASP A 241 10.17 -24.05 -4.83
N THR A 242 9.25 -23.10 -4.60
CA THR A 242 7.83 -23.29 -4.94
C THR A 242 7.59 -23.64 -6.42
N GLU A 243 6.69 -24.59 -6.65
CA GLU A 243 6.20 -24.98 -7.99
C GLU A 243 5.35 -23.89 -8.64
N LEU A 244 4.59 -23.12 -7.83
CA LEU A 244 3.82 -21.98 -8.31
C LEU A 244 4.78 -20.83 -8.67
N ASP A 245 4.52 -20.16 -9.79
CA ASP A 245 5.35 -19.05 -10.27
C ASP A 245 4.69 -17.70 -9.91
N PRO A 246 5.05 -17.07 -8.77
CA PRO A 246 4.50 -15.76 -8.40
C PRO A 246 4.99 -14.64 -9.32
N GLY A 247 6.09 -14.84 -10.06
CA GLY A 247 6.68 -13.81 -10.90
C GLY A 247 8.13 -13.53 -10.55
N TYR A 248 8.60 -12.34 -10.94
CA TYR A 248 10.01 -12.00 -10.83
C TYR A 248 10.49 -11.85 -9.38
N ILE A 249 9.61 -11.84 -8.38
CA ILE A 249 9.99 -11.90 -6.95
C ILE A 249 10.97 -13.05 -6.66
N LYS A 250 10.84 -14.19 -7.36
CA LYS A 250 11.78 -15.33 -7.27
C LYS A 250 13.16 -15.06 -7.86
N SER A 251 13.34 -13.94 -8.57
CA SER A 251 14.65 -13.51 -9.09
C SER A 251 15.51 -12.87 -7.99
N TYR A 252 14.90 -12.48 -6.87
CA TYR A 252 15.63 -12.02 -5.69
C TYR A 252 16.03 -13.20 -4.83
N VAL A 253 17.23 -13.10 -4.25
CA VAL A 253 17.72 -14.06 -3.25
C VAL A 253 16.75 -14.09 -2.05
N PRO A 254 16.46 -15.26 -1.47
CA PRO A 254 15.63 -15.35 -0.26
C PRO A 254 16.07 -14.40 0.85
N GLY A 255 15.13 -13.62 1.38
CA GLY A 255 15.35 -12.61 2.42
C GLY A 255 15.88 -11.26 1.94
N VAL A 256 15.78 -10.96 0.63
CA VAL A 256 16.20 -9.71 -0.01
C VAL A 256 15.01 -9.03 -0.66
N ARG A 257 14.86 -7.72 -0.41
CA ARG A 257 13.78 -6.87 -0.95
C ARG A 257 12.40 -7.49 -0.76
N GLU A 258 11.58 -7.57 -1.81
CA GLU A 258 10.22 -8.10 -1.77
C GLU A 258 10.19 -9.60 -1.41
N ASN A 259 11.27 -10.35 -1.69
CA ASN A 259 11.33 -11.78 -1.40
C ASN A 259 11.72 -12.05 0.07
N GLY A 260 10.84 -11.66 0.99
CA GLY A 260 10.96 -11.92 2.43
C GLY A 260 11.95 -11.03 3.19
N GLY A 261 12.51 -10.00 2.55
CA GLY A 261 13.17 -8.91 3.26
C GLY A 261 12.14 -8.01 3.94
N GLN A 262 12.59 -7.09 4.81
CA GLN A 262 11.77 -5.94 5.16
C GLN A 262 11.69 -5.04 3.95
N TYR A 263 10.47 -4.82 3.46
CA TYR A 263 10.18 -3.71 2.57
C TYR A 263 9.59 -2.59 3.42
N THR A 264 10.37 -1.56 3.71
CA THR A 264 10.08 -0.58 4.78
C THR A 264 8.74 0.12 4.58
N HIS A 265 8.33 0.33 3.33
CA HIS A 265 7.02 0.89 3.01
C HIS A 265 5.86 0.01 3.55
N ALA A 266 5.94 -1.31 3.38
CA ALA A 266 4.96 -2.24 3.94
C ALA A 266 5.04 -2.33 5.46
N ALA A 267 6.25 -2.31 6.03
CA ALA A 267 6.44 -2.26 7.48
C ALA A 267 5.79 -1.02 8.12
N ILE A 268 5.83 0.14 7.43
CA ILE A 268 5.15 1.36 7.88
C ILE A 268 3.63 1.22 7.86
N TRP A 269 3.06 0.48 6.91
CA TRP A 269 1.62 0.18 6.93
C TRP A 269 1.23 -0.73 8.11
N LEU A 270 2.08 -1.67 8.48
CA LEU A 270 1.87 -2.47 9.70
C LEU A 270 1.88 -1.58 10.95
N ILE A 271 2.86 -0.68 11.07
CA ILE A 271 2.91 0.31 12.17
C ILE A 271 1.62 1.15 12.22
N LYS A 272 1.16 1.60 11.05
CA LYS A 272 -0.11 2.33 10.92
C LYS A 272 -1.29 1.50 11.41
N ALA A 273 -1.35 0.20 11.08
CA ALA A 273 -2.40 -0.70 11.52
C ALA A 273 -2.45 -0.81 13.05
N PHE A 274 -1.32 -1.05 13.72
CA PHE A 274 -1.26 -1.05 15.19
C PHE A 274 -1.71 0.28 15.80
N ALA A 275 -1.28 1.40 15.23
CA ALA A 275 -1.70 2.73 15.69
C ALA A 275 -3.22 2.94 15.53
N LEU A 276 -3.82 2.47 14.43
CA LEU A 276 -5.27 2.56 14.20
C LEU A 276 -6.10 1.68 15.15
N LEU A 277 -5.53 0.58 15.67
CA LEU A 277 -6.15 -0.26 16.70
C LEU A 277 -6.00 0.30 18.12
N GLY A 278 -5.31 1.44 18.29
CA GLY A 278 -5.04 2.02 19.60
C GLY A 278 -3.86 1.39 20.34
N GLU A 279 -3.04 0.57 19.67
CA GLU A 279 -1.87 -0.09 20.28
C GLU A 279 -0.62 0.79 20.22
N GLY A 280 -0.66 1.93 20.92
CA GLY A 280 0.40 2.95 20.87
C GLY A 280 1.79 2.46 21.28
N ASP A 281 1.87 1.60 22.31
CA ASP A 281 3.13 0.97 22.75
C ASP A 281 3.78 0.17 21.60
N LYS A 282 3.00 -0.71 20.97
CA LYS A 282 3.47 -1.57 19.88
C LYS A 282 3.76 -0.75 18.62
N ALA A 283 2.88 0.18 18.25
CA ALA A 283 3.10 1.06 17.10
C ALA A 283 4.41 1.85 17.23
N TYR A 284 4.70 2.41 18.41
CA TYR A 284 5.93 3.15 18.64
C TYR A 284 7.17 2.25 18.72
N GLU A 285 7.06 1.05 19.29
CA GLU A 285 8.12 0.03 19.27
C GLU A 285 8.54 -0.30 17.83
N LEU A 286 7.57 -0.65 16.97
CA LEU A 286 7.83 -0.98 15.57
C LEU A 286 8.35 0.23 14.78
N PHE A 287 7.84 1.44 15.06
CA PHE A 287 8.37 2.67 14.46
C PHE A 287 9.84 2.92 14.82
N LYS A 288 10.23 2.62 16.06
CA LYS A 288 11.64 2.67 16.47
C LYS A 288 12.46 1.60 15.74
N MET A 289 11.94 0.38 15.59
CA MET A 289 12.68 -0.70 14.90
C MET A 289 13.12 -0.28 13.51
N ILE A 290 12.23 0.31 12.71
CA ILE A 290 12.54 0.70 11.32
C ILE A 290 13.29 2.04 11.19
N ASN A 291 13.51 2.76 12.30
CA ASN A 291 14.12 4.09 12.24
C ASN A 291 15.65 3.97 11.98
N PRO A 292 16.18 4.57 10.91
CA PRO A 292 17.60 4.47 10.54
C PRO A 292 18.60 4.83 11.65
N ILE A 293 18.23 5.76 12.54
CA ILE A 293 19.07 6.16 13.67
C ILE A 293 19.27 4.99 14.64
N ASN A 294 18.25 4.14 14.80
CA ASN A 294 18.32 3.00 15.70
C ASN A 294 19.15 1.84 15.14
N HIS A 295 19.39 1.78 13.82
CA HIS A 295 20.29 0.81 13.19
C HIS A 295 21.77 1.22 13.21
N SER A 296 22.12 2.32 13.89
CA SER A 296 23.47 2.91 13.82
C SER A 296 23.95 3.50 15.15
N LYS A 297 23.39 3.05 16.28
CA LYS A 297 23.74 3.53 17.62
C LYS A 297 25.17 3.16 18.05
N SER A 298 25.72 2.10 17.48
CA SER A 298 27.09 1.65 17.69
C SER A 298 27.82 1.43 16.36
N PHE A 299 29.16 1.36 16.43
CA PHE A 299 29.98 1.04 15.27
C PHE A 299 29.63 -0.34 14.67
N ILE A 300 29.27 -1.31 15.52
CA ILE A 300 28.90 -2.67 15.10
C ILE A 300 27.59 -2.65 14.31
N GLU A 301 26.56 -1.99 14.84
CA GLU A 301 25.26 -1.85 14.15
C GLU A 301 25.40 -1.08 12.84
N CYS A 302 26.16 0.03 12.84
CA CYS A 302 26.44 0.78 11.62
C CYS A 302 27.17 -0.07 10.56
N ALA A 303 28.14 -0.90 10.96
CA ALA A 303 28.86 -1.80 10.06
C ALA A 303 27.98 -2.93 9.50
N LYS A 304 26.90 -3.29 10.22
CA LYS A 304 25.86 -4.24 9.78
C LYS A 304 24.88 -3.59 8.82
N TYR A 305 24.35 -2.41 9.15
CA TYR A 305 23.35 -1.67 8.37
C TYR A 305 23.90 -1.20 7.01
N LYS A 306 25.15 -0.74 6.96
CA LYS A 306 25.91 -0.39 5.73
C LYS A 306 25.30 0.70 4.82
N VAL A 307 24.26 1.40 5.25
CA VAL A 307 23.67 2.53 4.53
C VAL A 307 23.51 3.74 5.44
N GLU A 308 23.07 4.86 4.89
CA GLU A 308 22.99 6.13 5.59
C GLU A 308 22.00 6.11 6.78
N PRO A 309 22.43 6.49 8.00
CA PRO A 309 21.60 6.43 9.21
C PRO A 309 20.63 7.62 9.39
N TYR A 310 20.57 8.51 8.41
CA TYR A 310 19.78 9.75 8.44
C TYR A 310 18.72 9.80 7.33
N VAL A 311 18.63 8.77 6.50
CA VAL A 311 17.55 8.57 5.52
C VAL A 311 17.00 7.16 5.64
N VAL A 312 15.71 7.02 5.34
CA VAL A 312 15.02 5.72 5.37
C VAL A 312 15.50 4.84 4.22
N ALA A 313 15.87 3.59 4.51
CA ALA A 313 16.13 2.57 3.51
C ALA A 313 14.80 1.98 3.00
N ALA A 314 14.73 1.71 1.70
CA ALA A 314 13.56 1.04 1.12
C ALA A 314 13.43 -0.39 1.62
N ASP A 315 14.58 -1.05 1.87
CA ASP A 315 14.60 -2.43 2.30
C ASP A 315 15.72 -2.73 3.33
N ILE A 316 15.47 -3.73 4.18
CA ILE A 316 16.44 -4.29 5.14
C ILE A 316 16.39 -5.81 5.02
N TYR A 317 17.56 -6.44 4.87
CA TYR A 317 17.63 -7.88 4.54
C TYR A 317 17.45 -8.78 5.76
N THR A 318 16.64 -9.84 5.59
CA THR A 318 16.49 -10.97 6.52
C THR A 318 17.39 -12.15 6.13
N ASN A 319 18.03 -12.11 4.95
CA ASN A 319 18.95 -13.15 4.51
C ASN A 319 20.08 -13.36 5.55
N PRO A 320 20.35 -14.59 6.03
CA PRO A 320 21.34 -14.84 7.08
C PRO A 320 22.75 -14.33 6.76
N SER A 321 23.16 -14.34 5.48
CA SER A 321 24.48 -13.85 5.06
C SER A 321 24.58 -12.32 5.08
N HIS A 322 23.45 -11.62 5.07
CA HIS A 322 23.36 -10.15 4.99
C HIS A 322 22.37 -9.56 6.01
N LEU A 323 22.10 -10.28 7.10
CA LEU A 323 21.07 -9.95 8.07
C LEU A 323 21.24 -8.52 8.62
N GLY A 324 20.17 -7.73 8.59
CA GLY A 324 20.15 -6.35 9.08
C GLY A 324 20.85 -5.33 8.17
N ARG A 325 21.32 -5.73 6.99
CA ARG A 325 21.88 -4.80 6.00
C ARG A 325 20.75 -4.04 5.32
N GLY A 326 20.85 -2.71 5.28
CA GLY A 326 19.98 -1.86 4.48
C GLY A 326 20.30 -1.94 3.00
N GLY A 327 19.27 -1.83 2.17
CA GLY A 327 19.35 -1.67 0.73
C GLY A 327 18.55 -0.46 0.26
N TRP A 328 18.99 0.11 -0.86
CA TRP A 328 18.31 1.18 -1.59
C TRP A 328 17.81 2.36 -0.72
N THR A 329 18.66 3.37 -0.51
CA THR A 329 18.30 4.57 0.26
C THR A 329 17.79 5.71 -0.63
N TRP A 330 17.28 6.77 0.01
CA TRP A 330 16.79 8.02 -0.61
C TRP A 330 15.51 7.91 -1.43
N TYR A 331 15.52 7.16 -2.53
CA TYR A 331 14.42 7.11 -3.47
C TYR A 331 13.42 6.01 -3.09
N THR A 332 12.54 6.32 -2.13
CA THR A 332 11.50 5.39 -1.65
C THR A 332 10.27 6.11 -1.10
N GLY A 333 9.09 5.55 -1.38
CA GLY A 333 7.83 5.99 -0.78
C GLY A 333 7.77 5.84 0.75
N SER A 334 8.67 5.03 1.33
CA SER A 334 8.79 4.82 2.76
C SER A 334 8.98 6.13 3.53
N SER A 335 9.71 7.10 2.99
CA SER A 335 9.94 8.40 3.64
C SER A 335 8.64 9.18 3.88
N GLY A 336 7.80 9.30 2.85
CA GLY A 336 6.51 9.98 2.92
C GLY A 336 5.53 9.27 3.86
N TRP A 337 5.48 7.93 3.79
CA TRP A 337 4.66 7.13 4.70
C TRP A 337 5.14 7.22 6.16
N MET A 338 6.45 7.17 6.41
CA MET A 338 7.00 7.26 7.77
C MET A 338 6.67 8.61 8.40
N TYR A 339 6.81 9.71 7.64
CA TYR A 339 6.43 11.03 8.11
C TYR A 339 4.94 11.11 8.47
N ARG A 340 4.06 10.64 7.56
CA ARG A 340 2.62 10.66 7.78
C ARG A 340 2.20 9.76 8.94
N VAL A 341 2.73 8.54 9.06
CA VAL A 341 2.35 7.62 10.14
C VAL A 341 2.85 8.13 11.49
N GLY A 342 4.08 8.64 11.57
CA GLY A 342 4.59 9.27 12.79
C GLY A 342 3.71 10.45 13.22
N LEU A 343 3.40 11.36 12.30
CA LEU A 343 2.65 12.58 12.59
C LEU A 343 1.14 12.32 12.79
N GLU A 344 0.49 11.66 11.83
CA GLU A 344 -0.97 11.51 11.75
C GLU A 344 -1.50 10.34 12.58
N ASN A 345 -0.71 9.27 12.79
CA ASN A 345 -1.21 8.05 13.43
C ASN A 345 -0.62 7.82 14.83
N ILE A 346 0.68 8.06 15.04
CA ILE A 346 1.29 7.94 16.37
C ILE A 346 1.03 9.21 17.19
N LEU A 347 1.50 10.37 16.71
CA LEU A 347 1.22 11.65 17.38
C LEU A 347 -0.24 12.09 17.21
N GLY A 348 -0.95 11.53 16.23
CA GLY A 348 -2.38 11.80 16.05
C GLY A 348 -2.72 13.18 15.50
N PHE A 349 -1.74 13.91 14.95
CA PHE A 349 -1.93 15.24 14.38
C PHE A 349 -2.38 15.15 12.92
N LYS A 350 -3.62 15.55 12.66
CA LYS A 350 -4.21 15.55 11.31
C LYS A 350 -4.76 16.91 10.96
N ILE A 351 -4.82 17.21 9.66
CA ILE A 351 -5.54 18.37 9.12
C ILE A 351 -6.68 17.83 8.26
N VAL A 352 -7.89 18.29 8.54
CA VAL A 352 -9.11 17.96 7.80
C VAL A 352 -9.87 19.26 7.56
N GLU A 353 -10.15 19.58 6.30
CA GLU A 353 -10.85 20.80 5.88
C GLU A 353 -10.27 22.09 6.49
N ASN A 354 -8.93 22.19 6.55
CA ASN A 354 -8.16 23.27 7.19
C ASN A 354 -8.27 23.37 8.72
N GLU A 355 -8.92 22.44 9.39
CA GLU A 355 -8.94 22.31 10.84
C GLU A 355 -7.96 21.22 11.29
N PHE A 356 -7.23 21.47 12.37
CA PHE A 356 -6.36 20.44 12.94
C PHE A 356 -7.13 19.60 13.97
N HIS A 357 -6.86 18.31 13.96
CA HIS A 357 -7.39 17.33 14.91
C HIS A 357 -6.23 16.62 15.59
N ILE A 358 -6.39 16.35 16.89
CA ILE A 358 -5.41 15.64 17.72
C ILE A 358 -6.09 14.40 18.30
N ASN A 359 -5.57 13.22 17.97
CA ASN A 359 -5.98 11.96 18.58
C ASN A 359 -4.77 11.02 18.71
N PRO A 360 -3.93 11.20 19.74
CA PRO A 360 -2.65 10.51 19.87
C PRO A 360 -2.83 9.01 20.14
N CYS A 361 -1.93 8.23 19.56
CA CYS A 361 -1.73 6.80 19.85
C CYS A 361 -0.26 6.60 20.23
N ILE A 362 0.14 7.29 21.30
CA ILE A 362 1.50 7.30 21.84
C ILE A 362 1.70 6.16 22.85
N PRO A 363 2.95 5.77 23.14
CA PRO A 363 3.21 4.78 24.18
C PRO A 363 2.84 5.32 25.57
N LYS A 364 2.52 4.42 26.51
CA LYS A 364 2.05 4.77 27.86
C LYS A 364 3.11 5.40 28.76
N ASP A 365 4.38 5.28 28.39
CA ASP A 365 5.51 5.84 29.13
C ASP A 365 5.79 7.31 28.80
N TRP A 366 5.08 7.88 27.81
CA TRP A 366 5.14 9.30 27.52
C TRP A 366 4.14 10.06 28.41
N ASP A 367 4.65 11.00 29.21
CA ASP A 367 3.84 11.93 30.01
C ASP A 367 3.11 13.01 29.16
N GLY A 368 3.27 12.95 27.83
CA GLY A 368 2.77 13.95 26.88
C GLY A 368 3.81 14.38 25.85
N PHE A 369 3.41 15.28 24.94
CA PHE A 369 4.30 15.89 23.94
C PHE A 369 3.78 17.26 23.48
N SER A 370 4.64 18.04 22.83
CA SER A 370 4.30 19.36 22.28
C SER A 370 4.45 19.38 20.76
N ILE A 371 3.47 19.94 20.03
CA ILE A 371 3.56 20.22 18.59
C ILE A 371 3.57 21.73 18.34
N LYS A 372 4.51 22.19 17.51
CA LYS A 372 4.52 23.57 17.01
C LYS A 372 3.88 23.65 15.62
N TYR A 373 2.70 24.26 15.53
CA TYR A 373 1.95 24.42 14.29
C TYR A 373 1.59 25.90 14.06
N ASN A 374 1.92 26.45 12.89
CA ASN A 374 1.72 27.87 12.53
C ASN A 374 2.21 28.85 13.60
N GLY A 375 3.38 28.55 14.19
CA GLY A 375 4.01 29.37 15.23
C GLY A 375 3.43 29.22 16.63
N LYS A 376 2.33 28.48 16.80
CA LYS A 376 1.72 28.16 18.11
C LYS A 376 2.21 26.82 18.61
N GLU A 377 2.49 26.73 19.90
CA GLU A 377 2.81 25.48 20.60
C GLU A 377 1.53 24.90 21.20
N ILE A 378 1.33 23.61 20.99
CA ILE A 378 0.17 22.84 21.45
C ILE A 378 0.72 21.73 22.35
N ASN A 379 0.40 21.78 23.64
CA ASN A 379 0.78 20.75 24.61
C ASN A 379 -0.33 19.71 24.69
N ILE A 380 0.07 18.44 24.71
CA ILE A 380 -0.80 17.27 24.70
C ILE A 380 -0.33 16.42 25.86
N ASP A 381 -1.10 16.43 26.94
CA ASP A 381 -0.84 15.71 28.18
C ASP A 381 -1.44 14.29 28.17
#